data_AF-A0A1I3Z8B9-F1
#
_entry.id   AF-A0A1I3Z8B9-F1
#
_cell.length_a   1.000
_cell.length_b   1.000
_cell.length_c   1.000
_cell.angle_alpha   90.00
_cell.angle_beta   90.00
_cell.angle_gamma   90.00
#
_symmetry.space_group_name_H-M   'P 1'
#
loop_
_entity.id
_entity.type
_entity.pdbx_description
1 polymer ?
#
loop_
_entity_poly.entity_id
_entity_poly.type
_entity_poly.pdbx_seq_one_letter_code
_entity_poly.pdbx_strand_id
1 'polypeptide(L)' 'MTPIPRALSAEAMALAARLELGADRQQPVGQALEAMYAILDRLDAVPLGETPPATAFDARWEG' A
#
# COMPACT_ATOMS: atom_id res chain seq x y z
N MET A 1 13.32 -0.81 14.13
CA MET A 1 11.87 -0.65 14.32
C MET A 1 11.27 -2.04 14.32
N THR A 2 10.43 -2.40 15.30
CA THR A 2 9.76 -3.71 15.32
C THR A 2 8.65 -3.69 14.27
N PRO A 3 8.55 -4.68 13.36
CA PRO A 3 7.46 -4.73 12.40
C PRO A 3 6.13 -4.81 13.16
N ILE A 4 5.21 -3.89 12.86
CA ILE A 4 3.87 -3.89 13.44
C ILE A 4 3.13 -5.11 12.83
N PRO A 5 2.67 -6.07 13.65
CA PRO A 5 1.93 -7.23 13.13
C PRO A 5 0.70 -6.74 12.38
N ARG A 6 0.63 -7.06 11.08
CA ARG A 6 -0.51 -6.70 10.24
C ARG A 6 -1.42 -7.91 10.14
N ALA A 7 -2.61 -7.83 10.71
CA ALA A 7 -3.70 -8.71 10.30
C ALA A 7 -4.22 -8.20 8.95
N LEU A 8 -3.56 -8.59 7.85
CA LEU A 8 -3.96 -8.23 6.50
C LEU A 8 -5.20 -9.01 6.11
N SER A 9 -6.38 -8.43 6.36
CA SER A 9 -7.64 -8.96 5.85
C SER A 9 -7.92 -8.35 4.47
N ALA A 10 -7.97 -9.19 3.43
CA ALA A 10 -8.38 -8.79 2.09
C ALA A 10 -9.80 -8.19 2.10
N GLU A 11 -10.68 -8.70 2.97
CA GLU A 11 -12.04 -8.19 3.17
C GLU A 11 -12.03 -6.76 3.76
N ALA A 12 -11.23 -6.52 4.79
CA ALA A 12 -11.12 -5.20 5.39
C ALA A 12 -10.55 -4.15 4.42
N MET A 13 -9.57 -4.54 3.60
CA MET A 13 -9.01 -3.69 2.54
C MET A 13 -10.01 -3.42 1.41
N ALA A 14 -10.75 -4.45 0.98
CA ALA A 14 -11.81 -4.29 0.00
C ALA A 14 -12.90 -3.34 0.51
N LEU A 15 -13.32 -3.49 1.77
CA LEU A 15 -14.28 -2.58 2.40
C LEU A 15 -13.77 -1.12 2.45
N ALA A 16 -12.51 -0.92 2.85
CA ALA A 16 -11.89 0.42 2.88
C ALA A 16 -11.83 1.05 1.48
N ALA A 17 -11.57 0.24 0.45
CA ALA A 17 -11.58 0.66 -0.95
C ALA A 17 -12.99 0.76 -1.55
N ARG A 18 -14.05 0.44 -0.80
CA ARG A 18 -15.44 0.33 -1.28
C ARG A 18 -15.57 -0.61 -2.48
N LEU A 19 -14.78 -1.68 -2.48
CA LEU A 19 -14.77 -2.72 -3.49
C LEU A 19 -15.54 -3.93 -2.97
N GLU A 20 -16.48 -4.44 -3.77
CA GLU A 20 -17.06 -5.76 -3.52
C GLU A 20 -16.08 -6.84 -3.99
N LEU A 21 -15.68 -7.71 -3.06
CA LEU A 21 -14.78 -8.81 -3.35
C LEU A 21 -15.51 -10.14 -3.14
N GLY A 22 -15.76 -10.85 -4.25
CA GLY A 22 -16.33 -12.19 -4.22
C GLY A 22 -15.49 -13.14 -3.36
N ALA A 23 -16.14 -14.10 -2.71
CA ALA A 23 -15.49 -15.07 -1.82
C ALA A 23 -14.37 -15.87 -2.54
N ASP A 24 -14.55 -16.14 -3.84
CA ASP A 24 -13.56 -16.77 -4.72
C ASP A 24 -12.29 -15.94 -4.93
N ARG A 25 -12.36 -14.62 -4.70
CA ARG A 25 -11.25 -13.68 -4.88
C ARG A 25 -10.54 -13.28 -3.59
N GLN A 26 -11.12 -13.58 -2.43
CA GLN A 26 -10.54 -13.18 -1.14
C GLN A 26 -9.15 -13.77 -0.92
N GLN A 27 -8.99 -15.08 -1.15
CA GLN A 27 -7.70 -15.76 -0.98
C GLN A 27 -6.61 -15.26 -1.92
N PRO A 28 -6.79 -15.22 -3.27
CA PRO A 28 -5.74 -14.76 -4.16
C PRO A 28 -5.38 -13.29 -3.95
N VAL A 29 -6.35 -12.43 -3.62
CA VAL A 29 -6.07 -11.02 -3.28
C VAL A 29 -5.30 -10.91 -1.96
N GLY A 30 -5.65 -11.70 -0.95
CA GLY A 30 -4.91 -11.74 0.32
C GLY A 30 -3.44 -12.11 0.13
N GLN A 31 -3.17 -13.15 -0.67
CA GLN A 31 -1.80 -13.57 -0.99
C GLN A 31 -1.02 -12.51 -1.77
N ALA A 32 -1.67 -11.84 -2.73
CA ALA A 32 -1.07 -10.74 -3.47
C ALA A 32 -0.74 -9.55 -2.56
N LEU A 33 -1.64 -9.19 -1.65
CA LEU A 33 -1.41 -8.13 -0.66
C LEU A 33 -0.24 -8.48 0.26
N GLU A 34 -0.18 -9.71 0.78
CA GLU A 34 0.94 -10.17 1.61
C GLU A 34 2.29 -10.02 0.89
N ALA A 35 2.38 -10.47 -0.36
CA ALA A 35 3.58 -10.34 -1.17
C ALA A 35 3.96 -8.88 -1.43
N MET A 36 2.98 -8.01 -1.73
CA MET A 36 3.22 -6.58 -1.92
C MET A 36 3.72 -5.90 -0.65
N TYR A 37 3.12 -6.18 0.50
CA TYR A 37 3.55 -5.61 1.78
C TYR A 37 4.93 -6.10 2.19
N ALA A 38 5.30 -7.34 1.91
CA ALA A 38 6.66 -7.83 2.13
C ALA A 38 7.70 -7.03 1.32
N ILE A 39 7.34 -6.53 0.13
CA ILE A 39 8.21 -5.65 -0.65
C ILE A 39 8.28 -4.25 -0.01
N LEU A 40 7.15 -3.71 0.43
CA LEU A 40 7.08 -2.41 1.11
C LEU A 40 7.88 -2.39 2.41
N ASP A 41 7.91 -3.49 3.15
CA ASP A 41 8.68 -3.63 4.39
C ASP A 41 10.18 -3.43 4.18
N ARG A 42 10.67 -3.70 2.98
CA ARG A 42 12.08 -3.45 2.64
C ARG A 42 12.40 -1.96 2.60
N LEU A 43 11.40 -1.09 2.41
CA LEU A 43 11.57 0.36 2.43
C LEU A 43 11.84 0.89 3.84
N ASP A 44 11.43 0.17 4.90
CA ASP A 44 11.73 0.55 6.29
C ASP A 44 13.24 0.61 6.58
N ALA A 45 14.05 -0.10 5.78
CA ALA A 45 15.51 -0.08 5.88
C ALA A 45 16.14 1.15 5.23
N VAL A 46 15.38 1.96 4.48
CA VAL A 46 15.88 3.12 3.77
C VAL A 46 15.75 4.36 4.67
N PRO A 47 16.86 4.97 5.13
CA PRO A 47 16.78 6.21 5.90
C PRO A 47 16.36 7.37 5.00
N LEU A 48 15.18 7.94 5.24
CA LEU A 48 14.64 9.02 4.41
C LEU A 48 15.24 10.40 4.72
N GLY A 49 15.79 10.64 5.92
CA GLY A 49 16.34 11.95 6.29
C GLY A 49 15.36 13.10 6.02
N GLU A 50 15.83 14.16 5.35
CA GLU A 50 15.00 15.28 4.87
C GLU A 50 14.55 15.11 3.42
N THR A 51 14.51 13.89 2.88
CA THR A 51 14.16 13.65 1.47
C THR A 51 12.73 14.15 1.20
N PRO A 52 12.55 15.19 0.37
CA PRO A 52 11.22 15.66 0.02
C PRO A 52 10.51 14.60 -0.83
N PRO A 53 9.16 14.55 -0.82
CA PRO A 53 8.41 13.70 -1.74
C PRO A 53 8.87 13.94 -3.18
N ALA A 54 9.00 12.86 -3.96
CA ALA A 54 9.33 12.94 -5.39
C ALA A 54 8.11 13.40 -6.22
N THR A 55 7.54 14.53 -5.85
CA THR A 55 6.43 15.17 -6.54
C THR A 55 6.87 16.56 -6.99
N ALA A 56 6.45 16.96 -8.18
CA ALA A 56 6.55 18.33 -8.66
C ALA A 56 5.14 18.75 -9.07
N PHE A 57 4.63 19.82 -8.48
CA PHE A 57 3.38 20.43 -8.92
C PHE A 57 3.72 21.59 -9.85
N ASP A 58 3.41 21.45 -11.14
CA ASP A 58 3.49 22.55 -12.10
C ASP A 58 2.12 23.25 -12.15
N ALA A 59 2.05 24.41 -11.50
CA ALA A 59 0.84 25.21 -11.40
C ALA A 59 0.56 26.06 -12.65
N ARG A 60 1.36 25.95 -13.72
CA ARG A 60 1.18 26.76 -14.92
C ARG A 60 -0.10 26.36 -15.64
N TRP A 61 -1.05 27.28 -15.70
CA TRP A 61 -2.18 27.18 -16.59
C TRP A 61 -1.74 27.69 -17.97
N GLU A 62 -1.35 26.79 -18.85
CA GLU A 62 -1.14 27.11 -20.27
C GLU A 62 -2.52 27.15 -20.93
N GLY A 63 -2.97 28.36 -21.26
CA GLY A 63 -4.18 28.63 -22.05
C GLY A 63 -3.84 29.03 -23.47
#